data_AF-A0A183B720-F1
#
_entry.id   AF-A0A183B720-F1
#
_cell.length_a   1.000
_cell.length_b   1.000
_cell.length_c   1.000
_cell.angle_alpha   90.00
_cell.angle_beta   90.00
_cell.angle_gamma   90.00
#
_symmetry.space_group_name_H-M   'P 1'
#
loop_
_entity.id
_entity.type
_entity.pdbx_description
1 polymer ?
#
loop_
_entity_poly.entity_id
_entity_poly.type
_entity_poly.pdbx_seq_one_letter_code
_entity_poly.pdbx_strand_id
1 'polypeptide(L)'
;MRFKPPPLNTDIGWRVEFRPTELQLTDFENAAFVTFILLLSRTILRLKLNLLIPISKVDENMATAMKRDAARQGLFYFRQGHRLTTAIKLVCMSDLWYSLMSGISYAVTDVTPIQMAKACAKFRRKRSYSLGTDATEGSNASDNVPKSEVKCSVPNPYTVTNGLSVNPEETYTLMTVNEIMNGSDTFPGLLPLVRHYVNASGGSKETVQLVHQYLNLLECRASGKLMTTASWMRSRITSHPLYAGDSRVTPEINADLMRECRDITRGVLRPPELLPPVTHGAIKPNARCRFDLSCNRCIYADEDFCNVPPTDSMAIPKTPNEENAS
;
A
#
# COMPACT_ATOMS: atom_id res chain seq x y z
N MET A 1 14.26 3.57 -2.11
CA MET A 1 13.70 4.91 -1.77
C MET A 1 14.81 5.94 -1.88
N ARG A 2 14.50 7.23 -2.11
CA ARG A 2 15.51 8.30 -2.04
C ARG A 2 15.00 9.46 -1.20
N PHE A 3 15.77 9.82 -0.18
CA PHE A 3 15.50 11.01 0.62
C PHE A 3 16.12 12.23 -0.08
N LYS A 4 15.34 13.29 -0.27
CA LYS A 4 15.74 14.49 -1.01
C LYS A 4 15.68 15.70 -0.08
N PRO A 5 16.83 16.37 0.18
CA PRO A 5 16.84 17.61 0.93
C PRO A 5 16.10 18.74 0.17
N PRO A 6 15.63 19.76 0.90
CA PRO A 6 15.08 20.96 0.28
C PRO A 6 16.18 21.68 -0.55
N PRO A 7 15.87 22.15 -1.76
CA PRO A 7 16.77 23.04 -2.50
C PRO A 7 16.96 24.36 -1.75
N LEU A 8 18.17 24.93 -1.81
CA LEU A 8 18.45 26.24 -1.25
C LEU A 8 17.53 27.31 -1.88
N ASN A 9 17.08 28.26 -1.08
CA ASN A 9 16.26 29.40 -1.51
C ASN A 9 14.93 29.02 -2.21
N THR A 10 14.33 27.89 -1.83
CA THR A 10 12.99 27.49 -2.28
C THR A 10 12.07 27.20 -1.10
N ASP A 11 10.76 27.27 -1.32
CA ASP A 11 9.71 26.87 -0.37
C ASP A 11 9.49 25.34 -0.32
N ILE A 12 10.20 24.59 -1.16
CA ILE A 12 10.08 23.14 -1.29
C ILE A 12 10.71 22.45 -0.08
N GLY A 13 9.90 21.72 0.69
CA GLY A 13 10.36 20.96 1.85
C GLY A 13 11.11 19.65 1.53
N TRP A 14 11.37 18.86 2.58
CA TRP A 14 11.94 17.51 2.48
C TRP A 14 11.03 16.58 1.67
N ARG A 15 11.62 15.78 0.80
CA ARG A 15 10.88 14.88 -0.10
C ARG A 15 11.39 13.45 -0.01
N VAL A 16 10.49 12.52 -0.28
CA VAL A 16 10.78 11.10 -0.39
C VAL A 16 10.37 10.66 -1.80
N GLU A 17 11.28 10.01 -2.50
CA GLU A 17 11.04 9.43 -3.82
C GLU A 17 10.86 7.91 -3.71
N PHE A 18 9.72 7.41 -4.19
CA PHE A 18 9.43 5.99 -4.39
C PHE A 18 9.86 5.58 -5.80
N ARG A 19 10.72 4.57 -5.89
CA ARG A 19 11.42 4.14 -7.12
C ARG A 19 11.15 2.69 -7.59
N PRO A 20 10.65 1.76 -6.75
CA PRO A 20 10.47 0.36 -7.19
C PRO A 20 9.37 0.07 -8.22
N THR A 21 8.52 1.02 -8.61
CA THR A 21 7.42 0.74 -9.54
C THR A 21 7.91 0.59 -10.97
N GLU A 22 7.61 -0.56 -11.57
CA GLU A 22 7.77 -0.81 -13.01
C GLU A 22 6.72 -0.05 -13.83
N LEU A 23 7.09 0.39 -15.03
CA LEU A 23 6.17 1.05 -15.96
C LEU A 23 5.16 0.04 -16.54
N GLN A 24 3.91 0.45 -16.67
CA GLN A 24 2.81 -0.35 -17.22
C GLN A 24 2.43 0.12 -18.63
N LEU A 25 1.69 -0.73 -19.37
CA LEU A 25 1.36 -0.47 -20.77
C LEU A 25 0.39 0.70 -20.97
N THR A 26 -0.54 0.91 -20.03
CA THR A 26 -1.56 1.96 -20.13
C THR A 26 -1.40 3.06 -19.09
N ASP A 27 -1.79 4.28 -19.46
CA ASP A 27 -1.84 5.43 -18.54
C ASP A 27 -2.77 5.17 -17.35
N PHE A 28 -3.85 4.40 -17.56
CA PHE A 28 -4.76 3.98 -16.48
C PHE A 28 -4.04 3.18 -15.40
N GLU A 29 -3.25 2.18 -15.77
CA GLU A 29 -2.48 1.37 -14.82
C GLU A 29 -1.42 2.22 -14.11
N ASN A 30 -0.69 3.04 -14.85
CA ASN A 30 0.34 3.92 -14.30
C ASN A 30 -0.27 4.92 -13.30
N ALA A 31 -1.40 5.55 -13.65
CA ALA A 31 -2.15 6.43 -12.75
C ALA A 31 -2.64 5.69 -11.50
N ALA A 32 -3.04 4.42 -11.63
CA ALA A 32 -3.48 3.62 -10.49
C ALA A 32 -2.34 3.36 -9.49
N PHE A 33 -1.15 2.96 -9.96
CA PHE A 33 0.01 2.75 -9.09
C PHE A 33 0.46 4.05 -8.40
N VAL A 34 0.53 5.15 -9.14
CA VAL A 34 0.91 6.47 -8.59
C VAL A 34 -0.11 6.92 -7.54
N THR A 35 -1.40 6.82 -7.84
CA THR A 35 -2.49 7.18 -6.94
C THR A 35 -2.44 6.35 -5.66
N PHE A 36 -2.22 5.03 -5.78
CA PHE A 36 -2.08 4.15 -4.63
C PHE A 36 -0.91 4.54 -3.73
N ILE A 37 0.29 4.79 -4.27
CA ILE A 37 1.47 5.18 -3.46
C ILE A 37 1.22 6.51 -2.74
N LEU A 38 0.63 7.47 -3.44
CA LEU A 38 0.29 8.77 -2.88
C LEU A 38 -0.74 8.64 -1.75
N LEU A 39 -1.80 7.86 -1.93
CA LEU A 39 -2.81 7.62 -0.90
C LEU A 39 -2.29 6.78 0.27
N LEU A 40 -1.46 5.78 -0.02
CA LEU A 40 -0.81 4.95 1.00
C LEU A 40 0.09 5.80 1.90
N SER A 41 0.90 6.70 1.33
CA SER A 41 1.75 7.60 2.12
C SER A 41 0.93 8.49 3.07
N ARG A 42 -0.20 9.02 2.60
CA ARG A 42 -1.13 9.81 3.41
C ARG A 42 -1.82 8.96 4.48
N THR A 43 -2.18 7.73 4.14
CA THR A 43 -2.79 6.77 5.06
C THR A 43 -1.83 6.40 6.19
N ILE A 44 -0.56 6.11 5.86
CA ILE A 44 0.51 5.83 6.85
C ILE A 44 0.65 7.00 7.82
N LEU A 45 0.71 8.24 7.32
CA LEU A 45 0.86 9.43 8.16
C LEU A 45 -0.39 9.73 8.99
N ARG A 46 -1.59 9.56 8.41
CA ARG A 46 -2.87 9.85 9.07
C ARG A 46 -3.17 8.87 10.18
N LEU A 47 -2.95 7.57 9.93
CA LEU A 47 -3.21 6.49 10.87
C LEU A 47 -2.01 6.18 11.77
N LYS A 48 -0.86 6.83 11.55
CA LYS A 48 0.41 6.59 12.27
C LYS A 48 0.78 5.10 12.25
N LEU A 49 0.74 4.50 11.06
CA LEU A 49 1.04 3.08 10.88
C LEU A 49 2.52 2.80 11.18
N ASN A 50 2.77 1.78 11.99
CA ASN A 50 4.09 1.25 12.27
C ASN A 50 4.34 0.02 11.39
N LEU A 51 5.02 0.22 10.26
CA LEU A 51 5.37 -0.82 9.29
C LEU A 51 6.85 -1.24 9.36
N LEU A 52 7.53 -0.92 10.47
CA LEU A 52 8.94 -1.24 10.63
C LEU A 52 9.16 -2.75 10.75
N ILE A 53 10.12 -3.25 9.97
CA ILE A 53 10.70 -4.60 10.04
C ILE A 53 12.23 -4.47 9.91
N PRO A 54 13.03 -5.48 10.30
CA PRO A 54 14.47 -5.45 10.12
C PRO A 54 14.88 -5.26 8.65
N ILE A 55 15.93 -4.47 8.38
CA ILE A 55 16.38 -4.19 7.02
C ILE A 55 16.81 -5.45 6.26
N SER A 56 17.40 -6.43 6.96
CA SER A 56 17.75 -7.74 6.39
C SER A 56 16.54 -8.46 5.79
N LYS A 57 15.35 -8.33 6.41
CA LYS A 57 14.11 -8.90 5.88
C LYS A 57 13.56 -8.13 4.69
N VAL A 58 13.87 -6.83 4.58
CA VAL A 58 13.61 -6.06 3.36
C VAL A 58 14.52 -6.55 2.22
N ASP A 59 15.79 -6.87 2.49
CA ASP A 59 16.71 -7.40 1.47
C ASP A 59 16.27 -8.80 0.98
N GLU A 60 15.86 -9.68 1.89
CA GLU A 60 15.28 -10.99 1.54
C GLU A 60 14.00 -10.83 0.70
N ASN A 61 13.16 -9.85 1.02
CA ASN A 61 11.98 -9.50 0.22
C ASN A 61 12.36 -9.04 -1.19
N MET A 62 13.41 -8.22 -1.33
CA MET A 62 13.88 -7.77 -2.65
C MET A 62 14.38 -8.94 -3.50
N ALA A 63 15.14 -9.88 -2.91
CA ALA A 63 15.56 -11.10 -3.61
C ALA A 63 14.37 -11.97 -4.03
N THR A 64 13.34 -12.05 -3.19
CA THR A 64 12.10 -12.79 -3.51
C THR A 64 11.30 -12.11 -4.61
N ALA A 65 11.21 -10.77 -4.61
CA ALA A 65 10.46 -9.99 -5.59
C ALA A 65 10.95 -10.18 -7.03
N MET A 66 12.22 -10.53 -7.23
CA MET A 66 12.82 -10.77 -8.55
C MET A 66 12.45 -12.13 -9.16
N LYS A 67 11.92 -13.07 -8.36
CA LYS A 67 11.57 -14.41 -8.85
C LYS A 67 10.36 -14.35 -9.80
N ARG A 68 10.33 -15.25 -10.79
CA ARG A 68 9.19 -15.39 -11.71
C ARG A 68 7.91 -15.66 -10.91
N ASP A 69 6.85 -14.90 -11.22
CA ASP A 69 5.54 -14.97 -10.57
C ASP A 69 5.55 -14.71 -9.04
N ALA A 70 6.59 -14.06 -8.51
CA ALA A 70 6.67 -13.68 -7.10
C ALA A 70 5.46 -12.84 -6.63
N ALA A 71 4.88 -12.02 -7.49
CA ALA A 71 3.68 -11.25 -7.17
C ALA A 71 2.45 -12.13 -6.85
N ARG A 72 2.39 -13.37 -7.37
CA ARG A 72 1.27 -14.30 -7.12
C ARG A 72 1.60 -15.36 -6.08
N GLN A 73 2.84 -15.84 -6.07
CA GLN A 73 3.25 -17.04 -5.32
C GLN A 73 4.30 -16.73 -4.23
N GLY A 74 4.93 -15.56 -4.28
CA GLY A 74 5.97 -15.17 -3.33
C GLY A 74 5.40 -14.88 -1.95
N LEU A 75 6.16 -15.27 -0.93
CA LEU A 75 5.93 -14.89 0.45
C LEU A 75 6.94 -13.81 0.84
N PHE A 76 6.45 -12.77 1.50
CA PHE A 76 7.21 -11.59 1.87
C PHE A 76 7.09 -11.36 3.37
N TYR A 77 8.20 -11.04 4.02
CA TYR A 77 8.20 -10.59 5.40
C TYR A 77 7.46 -9.26 5.49
N PHE A 78 6.41 -9.24 6.29
CA PHE A 78 5.60 -8.07 6.51
C PHE A 78 5.20 -7.94 7.98
N ARG A 79 4.88 -6.72 8.40
CA ARG A 79 4.51 -6.42 9.78
C ARG A 79 3.26 -7.21 10.21
N GLN A 80 3.28 -7.79 11.42
CA GLN A 80 2.09 -8.42 11.99
C GLN A 80 0.98 -7.39 12.27
N GLY A 81 -0.28 -7.74 11.94
CA GLY A 81 -1.40 -6.80 11.93
C GLY A 81 -1.73 -6.19 13.29
N HIS A 82 -1.65 -6.97 14.38
CA HIS A 82 -1.94 -6.47 15.73
C HIS A 82 -0.90 -5.44 16.23
N ARG A 83 0.26 -5.31 15.56
CA ARG A 83 1.33 -4.35 15.90
C ARG A 83 1.36 -3.14 14.96
N LEU A 84 0.31 -2.91 14.16
CA LEU A 84 0.26 -1.85 13.14
C LEU A 84 0.19 -0.42 13.67
N THR A 85 -0.14 -0.21 14.95
CA THR A 85 -0.22 1.15 15.53
C THR A 85 0.66 1.28 16.76
N THR A 86 1.34 2.42 16.88
CA THR A 86 2.26 2.73 17.99
C THR A 86 1.55 3.04 19.32
N ALA A 87 0.22 2.97 19.38
CA ALA A 87 -0.54 3.26 20.59
C ALA A 87 -0.97 1.97 21.29
N ILE A 88 -0.09 1.41 22.13
CA ILE A 88 -0.54 0.67 23.30
C ILE A 88 -1.09 1.74 24.24
N LYS A 89 -2.41 1.90 24.33
CA LYS A 89 -3.01 2.48 25.53
C LYS A 89 -3.15 1.33 26.52
N LEU A 90 -2.59 1.53 27.71
CA LEU A 90 -3.00 0.80 28.90
C LEU A 90 -4.53 0.73 28.94
N VAL A 91 -5.02 -0.48 29.13
CA VAL A 91 -6.42 -0.81 29.34
C VAL A 91 -6.96 0.02 30.51
N CYS A 92 -8.26 0.31 30.49
CA CYS A 92 -8.99 0.96 31.58
C CYS A 92 -8.72 0.24 32.91
N MET A 93 -8.57 0.98 34.01
CA MET A 93 -8.34 0.41 35.36
C MET A 93 -9.40 -0.62 35.79
N SER A 94 -10.60 -0.59 35.19
CA SER A 94 -11.67 -1.57 35.43
C SER A 94 -11.29 -3.00 35.04
N ASP A 95 -10.47 -3.15 34.01
CA ASP A 95 -10.24 -4.47 33.39
C ASP A 95 -9.07 -5.20 34.08
N LEU A 96 -8.15 -4.45 34.70
CA LEU A 96 -7.13 -5.00 35.60
C LEU A 96 -7.76 -5.55 36.90
N TRP A 97 -8.78 -4.88 37.43
CA TRP A 97 -9.45 -5.30 38.66
C TRP A 97 -10.20 -6.63 38.47
N TYR A 98 -10.90 -6.83 37.35
CA TYR A 98 -11.58 -8.09 37.04
C TYR A 98 -10.61 -9.27 36.87
N SER A 99 -9.44 -9.04 36.25
CA SER A 99 -8.41 -10.08 36.11
C SER A 99 -7.73 -10.43 37.43
N LEU A 100 -7.52 -9.45 38.32
CA LEU A 100 -6.89 -9.68 39.63
C LEU A 100 -7.82 -10.38 40.62
N MET A 101 -9.13 -10.13 40.53
CA MET A 101 -10.13 -10.65 41.47
C MET A 101 -10.73 -12.01 41.07
N SER A 102 -10.69 -12.39 39.80
CA SER A 102 -11.26 -13.67 39.34
C SER A 102 -10.26 -14.83 39.29
N GLY A 103 -8.94 -14.56 39.35
CA GLY A 103 -7.92 -15.60 39.32
C GLY A 103 -7.86 -16.37 38.00
N ILE A 104 -8.54 -15.91 36.95
CA ILE A 104 -8.54 -16.55 35.65
C ILE A 104 -7.79 -15.71 34.63
N SER A 105 -6.72 -16.29 34.07
CA SER A 105 -5.99 -15.74 32.94
C SER A 105 -6.82 -15.90 31.68
N TYR A 106 -7.65 -14.90 31.38
CA TYR A 106 -8.22 -14.72 30.06
C TYR A 106 -7.69 -13.39 29.50
N ALA A 107 -6.60 -13.45 28.74
CA ALA A 107 -6.28 -12.38 27.80
C ALA A 107 -7.27 -12.46 26.64
N VAL A 108 -8.48 -11.92 26.85
CA VAL A 108 -9.45 -11.71 25.77
C VAL A 108 -8.88 -10.60 24.89
N THR A 109 -8.26 -11.00 23.79
CA THR A 109 -7.77 -10.09 22.74
C THR A 109 -8.93 -9.65 21.87
N ASP A 110 -9.83 -8.81 22.39
CA ASP A 110 -10.87 -8.18 21.58
C ASP A 110 -10.69 -6.67 21.53
N VAL A 111 -9.65 -6.26 20.82
CA VAL A 111 -9.65 -4.96 20.16
C VAL A 111 -9.21 -5.18 18.73
N THR A 112 -10.18 -5.40 17.87
CA THR A 112 -9.96 -5.54 16.44
C THR A 112 -9.25 -4.28 15.91
N PRO A 113 -8.36 -4.39 14.89
CA PRO A 113 -7.63 -3.25 14.30
C PRO A 113 -8.51 -2.03 13.94
N ILE A 114 -9.79 -2.30 13.75
CA ILE A 114 -10.92 -1.40 13.52
C ILE A 114 -11.22 -0.46 14.70
N GLN A 115 -11.30 -1.00 15.92
CA GLN A 115 -11.60 -0.21 17.12
C GLN A 115 -10.44 0.73 17.46
N MET A 116 -9.21 0.34 17.10
CA MET A 116 -8.00 1.16 17.27
C MET A 116 -7.98 2.34 16.28
N ALA A 117 -8.34 2.12 15.01
CA ALA A 117 -8.46 3.19 14.01
C ALA A 117 -9.57 4.22 14.37
N LYS A 118 -10.71 3.75 14.90
CA LYS A 118 -11.80 4.62 15.39
C LYS A 118 -11.40 5.45 16.63
N ALA A 119 -10.59 4.90 17.54
CA ALA A 119 -10.10 5.62 18.72
C ALA A 119 -9.12 6.77 18.37
N CYS A 120 -8.37 6.63 17.26
CA CYS A 120 -7.43 7.66 16.79
C CYS A 120 -8.10 8.92 16.22
N ALA A 121 -9.37 8.84 15.79
CA ALA A 121 -10.11 9.99 15.24
C ALA A 121 -10.48 11.05 16.30
N LYS A 122 -10.45 10.72 17.60
CA LYS A 122 -10.83 11.64 18.70
C LYS A 122 -9.67 12.42 19.35
N PHE A 123 -8.42 12.24 18.89
CA PHE A 123 -7.28 12.94 19.48
C PHE A 123 -6.90 14.21 18.71
N ARG A 124 -7.50 15.35 19.08
CA ARG A 124 -6.86 16.65 18.90
C ARG A 124 -5.72 16.78 19.92
N ARG A 125 -4.46 16.69 19.50
CA ARG A 125 -3.33 17.26 20.25
C ARG A 125 -2.30 17.86 19.31
N LYS A 126 -1.85 19.08 19.66
CA LYS A 126 -0.84 19.89 18.98
C LYS A 126 0.46 19.07 18.81
N ARG A 127 1.02 19.06 17.60
CA ARG A 127 2.38 18.55 17.34
C ARG A 127 3.38 19.52 17.96
N SER A 128 4.25 19.04 18.85
CA SER A 128 5.52 19.68 19.16
C SER A 128 6.57 19.10 18.21
N TYR A 129 6.94 19.87 17.17
CA TYR A 129 8.29 19.76 16.65
C TYR A 129 9.19 20.56 17.59
N SER A 130 10.37 20.03 17.91
CA SER A 130 11.43 20.79 18.54
C SER A 130 11.86 21.92 17.59
N LEU A 131 11.34 23.12 17.84
CA LEU A 131 11.94 24.36 17.37
C LEU A 131 13.20 24.55 18.21
N GLY A 132 14.36 24.28 17.61
CA GLY A 132 15.60 24.86 18.11
C GLY A 132 15.52 26.37 17.91
N THR A 133 15.52 27.13 19.00
CA THR A 133 15.67 28.58 18.97
C THR A 133 17.14 28.89 18.70
N ASP A 134 17.38 29.64 17.62
CA ASP A 134 18.68 30.24 17.35
C ASP A 134 19.07 31.26 18.43
N ALA A 135 20.38 31.23 18.67
CA ALA A 135 21.29 32.22 19.25
C ALA A 135 20.73 33.56 19.79
N THR A 136 21.08 33.84 21.05
CA THR A 136 21.44 35.19 21.52
C THR A 136 22.70 35.12 22.37
N GLU A 137 23.55 36.13 22.17
CA GLU A 137 24.89 36.38 22.69
C GLU A 137 24.99 36.45 24.24
N GLY A 138 26.20 36.23 24.78
CA GLY A 138 26.54 36.62 26.16
C GLY A 138 27.72 35.87 26.78
N SER A 139 28.88 36.52 26.81
CA SER A 139 30.16 36.18 27.46
C SER A 139 30.10 35.87 28.97
N ASN A 140 30.89 34.89 29.45
CA ASN A 140 31.98 35.07 30.44
C ASN A 140 32.53 33.74 31.00
N ALA A 141 33.80 33.81 31.39
CA ALA A 141 34.73 32.76 31.81
C ALA A 141 34.38 32.02 33.12
N SER A 142 34.91 30.79 33.28
CA SER A 142 35.95 30.41 34.27
C SER A 142 35.95 28.91 34.59
N ASP A 143 37.16 28.38 34.77
CA ASP A 143 37.53 26.98 34.99
C ASP A 143 37.04 26.37 36.32
N ASN A 144 36.68 25.08 36.29
CA ASN A 144 37.37 23.98 36.99
C ASN A 144 36.44 22.75 37.19
N VAL A 145 37.08 21.58 37.38
CA VAL A 145 36.58 20.29 37.97
C VAL A 145 36.48 19.11 36.96
N PRO A 146 36.95 17.90 37.33
CA PRO A 146 37.80 17.06 36.46
C PRO A 146 37.03 16.06 35.58
N LYS A 147 37.70 15.66 34.48
CA LYS A 147 37.29 14.57 33.59
C LYS A 147 37.22 13.25 34.34
N SER A 148 36.02 12.83 34.74
CA SER A 148 35.72 11.42 34.92
C SER A 148 35.28 10.84 33.58
N GLU A 149 35.96 9.77 33.14
CA GLU A 149 35.53 8.99 31.98
C GLU A 149 34.21 8.30 32.31
N VAL A 150 33.09 8.97 32.00
CA VAL A 150 31.80 8.32 31.91
C VAL A 150 31.83 7.46 30.65
N LYS A 151 32.04 6.15 30.82
CA LYS A 151 31.64 5.17 29.79
C LYS A 151 30.13 5.32 29.61
N CYS A 152 29.72 6.11 28.61
CA CYS A 152 28.36 6.07 28.10
C CYS A 152 28.15 4.68 27.51
N SER A 153 27.56 3.79 28.29
CA SER A 153 26.91 2.60 27.76
C SER A 153 25.85 3.08 26.78
N VAL A 154 26.10 2.82 25.49
CA VAL A 154 25.11 3.09 24.43
C VAL A 154 23.84 2.34 24.85
N PRO A 155 22.72 3.02 25.09
CA PRO A 155 21.48 2.36 25.46
C PRO A 155 21.11 1.39 24.34
N ASN A 156 20.83 0.14 24.69
CA ASN A 156 20.36 -0.84 23.73
C ASN A 156 19.07 -0.29 23.07
N PRO A 157 19.01 -0.10 21.75
CA PRO A 157 17.89 0.56 21.07
C PRO A 157 16.54 -0.18 21.20
N TYR A 158 16.52 -1.36 21.83
CA TYR A 158 15.33 -2.16 22.10
C TYR A 158 14.63 -1.86 23.43
N THR A 159 15.12 -0.91 24.22
CA THR A 159 14.56 -0.61 25.54
C THR A 159 13.56 0.55 25.47
N VAL A 160 12.27 0.23 25.37
CA VAL A 160 11.17 1.19 25.57
C VAL A 160 10.87 1.30 27.06
N THR A 161 10.57 2.50 27.55
CA THR A 161 10.47 2.94 28.96
C THR A 161 9.52 2.18 29.91
N ASN A 162 8.94 1.05 29.48
CA ASN A 162 8.05 0.20 30.27
C ASN A 162 8.56 -1.25 30.48
N GLY A 163 9.82 -1.56 30.20
CA GLY A 163 10.41 -2.87 30.54
C GLY A 163 9.88 -4.08 29.73
N LEU A 164 9.10 -3.86 28.67
CA LEU A 164 8.75 -4.91 27.70
C LEU A 164 9.85 -4.96 26.63
N SER A 165 10.72 -5.96 26.71
CA SER A 165 11.66 -6.26 25.62
C SER A 165 10.86 -6.78 24.42
N VAL A 166 10.64 -5.93 23.42
CA VAL A 166 10.02 -6.37 22.16
C VAL A 166 11.09 -7.11 21.37
N ASN A 167 10.95 -8.43 21.22
CA ASN A 167 11.79 -9.20 20.31
C ASN A 167 11.46 -8.75 18.86
N PRO A 168 12.41 -8.20 18.10
CA PRO A 168 12.18 -7.79 16.71
C PRO A 168 11.68 -8.93 15.82
N GLU A 169 12.08 -10.16 16.10
CA GLU A 169 11.71 -11.36 15.34
C GLU A 169 10.22 -11.71 15.44
N GLU A 170 9.53 -11.23 16.48
CA GLU A 170 8.09 -11.41 16.65
C GLU A 170 7.27 -10.26 16.02
N THR A 171 7.92 -9.27 15.41
CA THR A 171 7.20 -8.10 14.87
C THR A 171 6.66 -8.31 13.46
N TYR A 172 7.13 -9.34 12.76
CA TYR A 172 6.82 -9.59 11.37
C TYR A 172 6.42 -11.06 11.15
N THR A 173 5.85 -11.35 9.98
CA THR A 173 5.47 -12.69 9.53
C THR A 173 5.53 -12.75 8.01
N LEU A 174 5.53 -13.95 7.43
CA LEU A 174 5.42 -14.13 5.99
C LEU A 174 3.97 -13.95 5.54
N MET A 175 3.78 -13.20 4.46
CA MET A 175 2.48 -12.98 3.81
C MET A 175 2.66 -12.96 2.29
N THR A 176 1.66 -13.44 1.57
CA THR A 176 1.53 -13.23 0.13
C THR A 176 1.24 -11.76 -0.18
N VAL A 177 1.48 -11.35 -1.43
CA VAL A 177 1.07 -10.00 -1.89
C VAL A 177 -0.44 -9.80 -1.75
N ASN A 178 -1.24 -10.86 -1.98
CA ASN A 178 -2.68 -10.82 -1.78
C ASN A 178 -3.04 -10.45 -0.33
N GLU A 179 -2.44 -11.13 0.65
CA GLU A 179 -2.71 -10.87 2.07
C GLU A 179 -2.23 -9.48 2.50
N ILE A 180 -1.07 -9.03 2.00
CA ILE A 180 -0.55 -7.68 2.28
C ILE A 180 -1.49 -6.60 1.71
N MET A 181 -1.99 -6.79 0.49
CA MET A 181 -2.78 -5.77 -0.19
C MET A 181 -4.25 -5.82 0.21
N ASN A 182 -4.88 -7.00 0.13
CA ASN A 182 -6.32 -7.21 0.34
C ASN A 182 -6.68 -7.62 1.78
N GLY A 183 -5.67 -7.99 2.59
CA GLY A 183 -5.85 -8.42 3.96
C GLY A 183 -5.96 -9.93 4.11
N SER A 184 -5.92 -10.37 5.35
CA SER A 184 -6.10 -11.73 5.84
C SER A 184 -6.86 -11.68 7.17
N ASP A 185 -7.00 -12.81 7.86
CA ASP A 185 -7.60 -12.85 9.19
C ASP A 185 -6.77 -12.10 10.23
N THR A 186 -5.45 -12.01 10.01
CA THR A 186 -4.50 -11.42 10.96
C THR A 186 -3.99 -10.05 10.54
N PHE A 187 -4.28 -9.63 9.30
CA PHE A 187 -3.80 -8.37 8.74
C PHE A 187 -4.93 -7.64 7.98
N PRO A 188 -5.19 -6.35 8.26
CA PRO A 188 -6.31 -5.63 7.65
C PRO A 188 -6.18 -5.42 6.13
N GLY A 189 -4.97 -5.45 5.56
CA GLY A 189 -4.71 -5.13 4.16
C GLY A 189 -4.43 -3.65 3.92
N LEU A 190 -3.47 -3.34 3.05
CA LEU A 190 -3.14 -1.96 2.68
C LEU A 190 -4.25 -1.28 1.86
N LEU A 191 -4.88 -1.99 0.92
CA LEU A 191 -5.96 -1.44 0.08
C LEU A 191 -7.20 -1.12 0.92
N PRO A 192 -7.68 -2.01 1.81
CA PRO A 192 -8.74 -1.67 2.73
C PRO A 192 -8.41 -0.40 3.56
N LEU A 193 -7.22 -0.27 4.13
CA LEU A 193 -6.82 0.92 4.90
C LEU A 193 -6.85 2.20 4.05
N VAL A 194 -6.37 2.13 2.82
CA VAL A 194 -6.39 3.24 1.86
C VAL A 194 -7.82 3.62 1.47
N ARG A 195 -8.70 2.65 1.20
CA ARG A 195 -10.12 2.90 0.90
C ARG A 195 -10.81 3.61 2.07
N HIS A 196 -10.51 3.21 3.31
CA HIS A 196 -11.01 3.90 4.49
C HIS A 196 -10.53 5.36 4.55
N TYR A 197 -9.25 5.61 4.27
CA TYR A 197 -8.69 6.96 4.23
C TYR A 197 -9.35 7.85 3.16
N VAL A 198 -9.59 7.32 1.95
CA VAL A 198 -10.28 8.05 0.86
C VAL A 198 -11.68 8.47 1.30
N ASN A 199 -12.47 7.54 1.83
CA ASN A 199 -13.84 7.81 2.28
C ASN A 199 -13.89 8.80 3.46
N ALA A 200 -12.93 8.73 4.37
CA ALA A 200 -12.83 9.66 5.50
C ALA A 200 -12.36 11.06 5.09
N SER A 201 -11.57 11.17 4.02
CA SER A 201 -11.05 12.45 3.53
C SER A 201 -12.08 13.23 2.72
N GLY A 202 -13.06 12.53 2.12
CA GLY A 202 -14.10 13.14 1.27
C GLY A 202 -13.57 13.53 -0.12
N GLY A 203 -14.47 14.00 -0.98
CA GLY A 203 -14.20 14.39 -2.36
C GLY A 203 -15.47 14.39 -3.21
N SER A 204 -15.38 14.83 -4.46
CA SER A 204 -16.48 14.63 -5.40
C SER A 204 -16.71 13.14 -5.64
N LYS A 205 -17.96 12.77 -5.91
CA LYS A 205 -18.35 11.37 -6.10
C LYS A 205 -17.60 10.74 -7.26
N GLU A 206 -17.39 11.52 -8.32
CA GLU A 206 -16.71 11.13 -9.55
C GLU A 206 -15.23 10.83 -9.28
N THR A 207 -14.53 11.68 -8.52
CA THR A 207 -13.13 11.47 -8.17
C THR A 207 -12.96 10.27 -7.25
N VAL A 208 -13.82 10.13 -6.24
CA VAL A 208 -13.80 8.97 -5.34
C VAL A 208 -14.03 7.68 -6.13
N GLN A 209 -15.00 7.67 -7.04
CA GLN A 209 -15.27 6.52 -7.90
C GLN A 209 -14.07 6.14 -8.77
N LEU A 210 -13.43 7.12 -9.43
CA LEU A 210 -12.23 6.87 -10.24
C LEU A 210 -11.08 6.30 -9.39
N VAL A 211 -10.85 6.87 -8.20
CA VAL A 211 -9.86 6.33 -7.25
C VAL A 211 -10.19 4.88 -6.89
N HIS A 212 -11.46 4.55 -6.64
CA HIS A 212 -11.85 3.18 -6.36
C HIS A 212 -11.60 2.24 -7.55
N GLN A 213 -11.84 2.67 -8.79
CA GLN A 213 -11.49 1.90 -9.99
C GLN A 213 -9.98 1.63 -10.09
N TYR A 214 -9.15 2.61 -9.78
CA TYR A 214 -7.70 2.41 -9.69
C TYR A 214 -7.33 1.39 -8.62
N LEU A 215 -7.90 1.49 -7.42
CA LEU A 215 -7.62 0.53 -6.34
C LEU A 215 -8.11 -0.89 -6.67
N ASN A 216 -9.20 -1.03 -7.44
CA ASN A 216 -9.69 -2.34 -7.90
C ASN A 216 -8.69 -3.04 -8.82
N LEU A 217 -7.97 -2.30 -9.69
CA LEU A 217 -6.90 -2.88 -10.50
C LEU A 217 -5.83 -3.54 -9.61
N LEU A 218 -5.38 -2.85 -8.57
CA LEU A 218 -4.36 -3.37 -7.66
C LEU A 218 -4.87 -4.57 -6.86
N GLU A 219 -6.13 -4.54 -6.43
CA GLU A 219 -6.81 -5.65 -5.75
C GLU A 219 -6.87 -6.92 -6.62
N CYS A 220 -7.32 -6.79 -7.87
CA CYS A 220 -7.40 -7.92 -8.79
C CYS A 220 -6.00 -8.46 -9.16
N ARG A 221 -4.99 -7.59 -9.26
CA ARG A 221 -3.60 -8.04 -9.50
C ARG A 221 -3.01 -8.76 -8.30
N ALA A 222 -3.20 -8.22 -7.09
CA ALA A 222 -2.69 -8.83 -5.87
C ALA A 222 -3.34 -10.19 -5.59
N SER A 223 -4.64 -10.34 -5.88
CA SER A 223 -5.37 -11.62 -5.78
C SER A 223 -5.06 -12.61 -6.91
N GLY A 224 -4.37 -12.16 -7.97
CA GLY A 224 -4.06 -12.99 -9.14
C GLY A 224 -5.22 -13.17 -10.12
N LYS A 225 -6.36 -12.48 -9.91
CA LYS A 225 -7.50 -12.46 -10.85
C LYS A 225 -7.15 -11.71 -12.15
N LEU A 226 -6.30 -10.69 -12.07
CA LEU A 226 -5.66 -10.07 -13.23
C LEU A 226 -4.18 -10.40 -13.28
N MET A 227 -3.66 -10.62 -14.49
CA MET A 227 -2.24 -10.85 -14.73
C MET A 227 -1.44 -9.58 -14.48
N THR A 228 -0.18 -9.78 -14.07
CA THR A 228 0.82 -8.72 -14.22
C THR A 228 1.22 -8.60 -15.69
N THR A 229 1.65 -7.41 -16.12
CA THR A 229 2.20 -7.19 -17.47
C THR A 229 3.29 -8.21 -17.81
N ALA A 230 4.17 -8.52 -16.86
CA ALA A 230 5.23 -9.50 -17.05
C ALA A 230 4.69 -10.92 -17.26
N SER A 231 3.70 -11.36 -16.47
CA SER A 231 3.06 -12.68 -16.65
C SER A 231 2.29 -12.74 -17.98
N TRP A 232 1.62 -11.65 -18.36
CA TRP A 232 0.91 -11.55 -19.63
C TRP A 232 1.87 -11.64 -20.83
N MET A 233 2.95 -10.85 -20.84
CA MET A 233 3.97 -10.91 -21.89
C MET A 233 4.58 -12.32 -22.02
N ARG A 234 4.88 -12.97 -20.89
CA ARG A 234 5.35 -14.37 -20.90
C ARG A 234 4.32 -15.30 -21.53
N SER A 235 3.05 -15.17 -21.15
CA SER A 235 1.96 -15.95 -21.74
C SER A 235 1.91 -15.78 -23.25
N ARG A 236 1.96 -14.53 -23.75
CA ARG A 236 1.95 -14.21 -25.17
C ARG A 236 3.11 -14.85 -25.94
N ILE A 237 4.33 -14.80 -25.38
CA ILE A 237 5.50 -15.45 -25.97
C ILE A 237 5.32 -16.97 -25.98
N THR A 238 4.93 -17.57 -24.86
CA THR A 238 4.82 -19.04 -24.74
C THR A 238 3.70 -19.64 -25.59
N SER A 239 2.65 -18.86 -25.89
CA SER A 239 1.55 -19.28 -26.77
C SER A 239 1.81 -18.97 -28.24
N HIS A 240 2.93 -18.32 -28.58
CA HIS A 240 3.20 -17.91 -29.95
C HIS A 240 3.50 -19.12 -30.85
N PRO A 241 2.92 -19.26 -32.06
CA PRO A 241 3.12 -20.44 -32.91
C PRO A 241 4.57 -20.74 -33.27
N LEU A 242 5.39 -19.69 -33.38
CA LEU A 242 6.83 -19.80 -33.68
C LEU A 242 7.71 -20.08 -32.46
N TYR A 243 7.15 -20.12 -31.24
CA TYR A 243 7.95 -20.34 -30.04
C TYR A 243 8.28 -21.83 -29.87
N ALA A 244 9.57 -22.16 -29.93
CA ALA A 244 10.05 -23.53 -29.88
C ALA A 244 10.26 -24.08 -28.46
N GLY A 245 9.86 -23.34 -27.41
CA GLY A 245 10.09 -23.76 -26.01
C GLY A 245 11.56 -23.63 -25.56
N ASP A 246 12.40 -22.96 -26.34
CA ASP A 246 13.85 -22.87 -26.17
C ASP A 246 14.32 -21.61 -25.43
N SER A 247 13.39 -20.86 -24.84
CA SER A 247 13.63 -19.57 -24.17
C SER A 247 14.22 -18.48 -25.09
N ARG A 248 14.07 -18.61 -26.41
CA ARG A 248 14.46 -17.58 -27.38
C ARG A 248 13.23 -16.83 -27.89
N VAL A 249 13.35 -15.51 -27.97
CA VAL A 249 12.35 -14.64 -28.59
C VAL A 249 12.91 -14.18 -29.93
N THR A 250 12.34 -14.67 -31.02
CA THR A 250 12.78 -14.27 -32.38
C THR A 250 12.27 -12.87 -32.73
N PRO A 251 12.85 -12.20 -33.75
CA PRO A 251 12.36 -10.91 -34.21
C PRO A 251 10.87 -10.89 -34.56
N GLU A 252 10.33 -11.98 -35.11
CA GLU A 252 8.93 -12.13 -35.47
C GLU A 252 8.04 -12.14 -34.21
N ILE A 253 8.38 -12.98 -33.22
CA ILE A 253 7.67 -13.04 -31.93
C ILE A 253 7.70 -11.67 -31.25
N ASN A 254 8.86 -11.00 -31.26
CA ASN A 254 9.01 -9.68 -30.67
C ASN A 254 8.18 -8.62 -31.41
N ALA A 255 8.17 -8.64 -32.75
CA ALA A 255 7.40 -7.69 -33.55
C ALA A 255 5.89 -7.81 -33.28
N ASP A 256 5.38 -9.03 -33.18
CA ASP A 256 3.97 -9.28 -32.88
C ASP A 256 3.62 -8.89 -31.44
N LEU A 257 4.46 -9.22 -30.46
CA LEU A 257 4.29 -8.76 -29.07
C LEU A 257 4.27 -7.23 -28.96
N MET A 258 5.20 -6.54 -29.62
CA MET A 258 5.29 -5.08 -29.58
C MET A 258 4.10 -4.42 -30.29
N ARG A 259 3.59 -5.02 -31.38
CA ARG A 259 2.36 -4.56 -32.05
C ARG A 259 1.18 -4.62 -31.10
N GLU A 260 1.05 -5.72 -30.36
CA GLU A 260 -0.02 -5.88 -29.38
C GLU A 260 0.11 -4.93 -28.20
N CYS A 261 1.31 -4.76 -27.64
CA CYS A 261 1.56 -3.74 -26.61
C CYS A 261 1.13 -2.34 -27.07
N ARG A 262 1.47 -1.95 -28.30
CA ARG A 262 1.07 -0.66 -28.89
C ARG A 262 -0.45 -0.56 -29.01
N ASP A 263 -1.11 -1.61 -29.48
CA ASP A 263 -2.57 -1.61 -29.68
C ASP A 263 -3.31 -1.56 -28.33
N ILE A 264 -2.74 -2.14 -27.27
CA ILE A 264 -3.20 -1.99 -25.87
C ILE A 264 -3.02 -0.56 -25.38
N THR A 265 -1.83 0.02 -25.54
CA THR A 265 -1.55 1.41 -25.13
C THR A 265 -2.48 2.41 -25.82
N ARG A 266 -2.85 2.16 -27.09
CA ARG A 266 -3.81 2.98 -27.84
C ARG A 266 -5.28 2.73 -27.52
N GLY A 267 -5.59 1.71 -26.71
CA GLY A 267 -6.95 1.31 -26.40
C GLY A 267 -7.70 0.59 -27.53
N VAL A 268 -6.99 0.17 -28.58
CA VAL A 268 -7.54 -0.65 -29.68
C VAL A 268 -7.81 -2.08 -29.19
N LEU A 269 -6.89 -2.60 -28.37
CA LEU A 269 -7.02 -3.91 -27.74
C LEU A 269 -7.14 -3.75 -26.23
N ARG A 270 -8.03 -4.53 -25.60
CA ARG A 270 -8.17 -4.56 -24.15
C ARG A 270 -8.27 -6.00 -23.64
N PRO A 271 -7.14 -6.68 -23.37
CA PRO A 271 -7.16 -8.08 -22.96
C PRO A 271 -7.81 -8.20 -21.57
N PRO A 272 -8.88 -9.00 -21.40
CA PRO A 272 -9.61 -9.12 -20.13
C PRO A 272 -8.77 -9.76 -19.02
N GLU A 273 -7.77 -10.56 -19.36
CA GLU A 273 -6.83 -11.15 -18.42
C GLU A 273 -5.82 -10.13 -17.85
N LEU A 274 -5.61 -9.00 -18.53
CA LEU A 274 -4.63 -7.97 -18.15
C LEU A 274 -5.29 -6.72 -17.57
N LEU A 275 -6.42 -6.30 -18.15
CA LEU A 275 -7.08 -5.04 -17.85
C LEU A 275 -8.53 -5.25 -17.39
N PRO A 276 -9.01 -4.48 -16.40
CA PRO A 276 -10.38 -4.57 -15.94
C PRO A 276 -11.39 -4.13 -17.03
N PRO A 277 -12.66 -4.55 -16.96
CA PRO A 277 -13.68 -4.07 -17.88
C PRO A 277 -13.87 -2.55 -17.76
N VAL A 278 -14.26 -1.91 -18.87
CA VAL A 278 -14.62 -0.49 -18.87
C VAL A 278 -15.97 -0.36 -18.16
N THR A 279 -15.99 0.25 -16.98
CA THR A 279 -17.24 0.44 -16.23
C THR A 279 -17.80 1.83 -16.48
N HIS A 280 -18.89 1.89 -17.23
CA HIS A 280 -19.71 3.09 -17.34
C HIS A 280 -20.70 3.12 -16.16
N GLY A 281 -20.28 3.70 -15.04
CA GLY A 281 -21.22 4.26 -14.06
C GLY A 281 -22.00 3.31 -13.12
N ALA A 282 -21.88 1.99 -13.20
CA ALA A 282 -22.60 1.11 -12.28
C ALA A 282 -21.96 1.07 -10.88
N ILE A 283 -22.32 2.05 -10.05
CA ILE A 283 -22.09 2.03 -8.60
C ILE A 283 -23.18 1.16 -8.00
N LYS A 284 -22.83 0.12 -7.23
CA LYS A 284 -23.73 -0.39 -6.18
C LYS A 284 -23.53 0.48 -4.95
N PRO A 285 -24.42 1.44 -4.63
CA PRO A 285 -24.27 2.23 -3.43
C PRO A 285 -24.41 1.33 -2.20
N ASN A 286 -23.64 1.62 -1.15
CA ASN A 286 -23.77 1.04 0.21
C ASN A 286 -23.09 -0.32 0.47
N ALA A 287 -21.86 -0.56 0.00
CA ALA A 287 -21.05 -1.60 0.64
C ALA A 287 -20.68 -1.16 2.07
N ARG A 288 -20.75 -2.10 3.02
CA ARG A 288 -20.37 -1.82 4.40
C ARG A 288 -18.86 -1.71 4.48
N CYS A 289 -18.35 -0.71 5.20
CA CYS A 289 -16.91 -0.63 5.39
C CYS A 289 -16.41 -1.90 6.11
N ARG A 290 -15.42 -2.61 5.54
CA ARG A 290 -14.76 -3.74 6.22
C ARG A 290 -14.15 -3.34 7.58
N PHE A 291 -13.88 -2.04 7.77
CA PHE A 291 -13.41 -1.48 9.03
C PHE A 291 -14.48 -0.88 9.92
N ASP A 292 -15.71 -0.75 9.44
CA ASP A 292 -16.79 -0.18 10.24
C ASP A 292 -18.11 -0.69 9.68
N LEU A 293 -18.64 -1.73 10.32
CA LEU A 293 -19.91 -2.33 9.94
C LEU A 293 -21.09 -1.35 10.05
N SER A 294 -20.93 -0.22 10.76
CA SER A 294 -21.92 0.86 10.85
C SER A 294 -21.70 2.00 9.83
N CYS A 295 -20.61 1.97 9.05
CA CYS A 295 -20.30 3.01 8.07
C CYS A 295 -20.96 2.70 6.73
N ASN A 296 -21.90 3.57 6.35
CA ASN A 296 -22.58 3.54 5.04
C ASN A 296 -22.00 4.57 4.04
N ARG A 297 -20.84 5.17 4.35
CA ARG A 297 -20.22 6.21 3.50
C ARG A 297 -19.33 5.64 2.40
N CYS A 298 -19.05 4.34 2.42
CA CYS A 298 -18.24 3.69 1.42
C CYS A 298 -19.03 3.54 0.11
N ILE A 299 -18.52 4.12 -0.98
CA ILE A 299 -19.15 4.11 -2.31
C ILE A 299 -18.38 3.15 -3.24
N TYR A 300 -18.03 1.96 -2.76
CA TYR A 300 -17.47 0.90 -3.61
C TYR A 300 -18.36 -0.32 -3.52
N ALA A 301 -18.44 -1.13 -4.58
CA ALA A 301 -19.13 -2.41 -4.51
C ALA A 301 -18.21 -3.41 -3.79
N ASP A 302 -18.68 -4.05 -2.72
CA ASP A 302 -18.02 -5.22 -2.10
C ASP A 302 -18.10 -6.45 -3.01
N GLU A 303 -18.86 -6.38 -4.11
CA GLU A 303 -18.86 -7.41 -5.12
C GLU A 303 -17.63 -7.28 -6.00
N ASP A 304 -16.80 -8.32 -5.94
CA ASP A 304 -15.68 -8.64 -6.79
C ASP A 304 -15.77 -7.97 -8.17
N PHE A 305 -15.17 -6.78 -8.30
CA PHE A 305 -15.00 -6.10 -9.58
C PHE A 305 -14.32 -7.02 -10.61
N CYS A 306 -13.57 -7.99 -10.10
CA CYS A 306 -12.86 -9.00 -10.86
C CYS A 306 -13.75 -10.18 -11.34
N ASN A 307 -15.01 -10.28 -10.92
CA ASN A 307 -15.96 -11.33 -11.35
C ASN A 307 -17.02 -10.79 -12.32
N VAL A 308 -16.94 -9.52 -12.74
CA VAL A 308 -17.87 -8.98 -13.73
C VAL A 308 -17.53 -9.61 -15.09
N PRO A 309 -18.41 -10.46 -15.67
CA PRO A 309 -18.17 -11.01 -16.99
C PRO A 309 -18.06 -9.85 -18.01
N PRO A 310 -17.23 -9.99 -19.05
CA PRO A 310 -17.21 -9.01 -20.13
C PRO A 310 -18.64 -8.88 -20.64
N THR A 311 -19.21 -7.69 -20.51
CA THR A 311 -20.49 -7.38 -21.15
C THR A 311 -20.26 -7.43 -22.65
N ASP A 312 -21.15 -8.12 -23.36
CA ASP A 312 -21.05 -8.30 -24.80
C ASP A 312 -20.71 -6.98 -25.50
N SER A 313 -19.71 -7.08 -26.38
CA SER A 313 -19.13 -6.01 -27.19
C SER A 313 -20.14 -4.93 -27.59
N MET A 314 -20.09 -3.77 -26.95
CA MET A 314 -20.55 -2.54 -27.59
C MET A 314 -19.43 -2.06 -28.49
N ALA A 315 -19.63 -2.27 -29.80
CA ALA A 315 -18.78 -1.76 -30.85
C ALA A 315 -18.46 -0.28 -30.62
N ILE A 316 -17.17 0.05 -30.60
CA ILE A 316 -16.70 1.43 -30.71
C ILE A 316 -17.28 1.99 -32.02
N PRO A 317 -17.99 3.13 -32.00
CA PRO A 317 -18.51 3.72 -33.22
C PRO A 317 -17.33 4.04 -34.15
N LYS A 318 -17.30 3.39 -35.31
CA LYS A 318 -16.35 3.70 -36.38
C LYS A 318 -16.52 5.18 -36.75
N THR A 319 -15.43 5.93 -36.74
CA THR A 319 -15.35 7.25 -37.35
C THR A 319 -15.81 7.17 -38.82
N PRO A 320 -16.58 8.13 -39.34
CA PRO A 320 -16.99 8.10 -40.74
C PRO A 320 -15.76 8.22 -41.64
N ASN A 321 -15.68 7.36 -42.65
CA ASN A 321 -14.68 7.43 -43.70
C ASN A 321 -14.71 8.81 -44.39
N GLU A 322 -13.57 9.50 -44.42
CA GLU A 322 -13.28 10.49 -45.45
C GLU A 322 -12.96 9.76 -46.77
N GLU A 323 -14.00 9.28 -47.43
CA GLU A 323 -13.98 9.00 -48.87
C GLU A 323 -15.11 9.82 -49.49
N ASN A 324 -14.77 11.04 -49.91
CA ASN A 324 -15.34 11.77 -51.05
C ASN A 324 -14.91 13.25 -50.97
N ALA A 325 -13.76 13.55 -51.54
CA ALA A 325 -13.51 14.85 -52.15
C ALA A 325 -12.82 14.58 -53.49
N SER A 326 -13.55 14.94 -54.54
CA SER A 326 -13.16 14.94 -55.95
C SER A 326 -11.96 15.84 -56.22
#